data_AF-A0A925RW49-F1
#
_entry.id   AF-A0A925RW49-F1
#
_cell.length_a   1.000
_cell.length_b   1.000
_cell.length_c   1.000
_cell.angle_alpha   90.00
_cell.angle_beta   90.00
_cell.angle_gamma   90.00
#
_symmetry.space_group_name_H-M   'P 1'
#
loop_
_entity.id
_entity.type
_entity.pdbx_description
1 polymer ?
#
loop_
_entity_poly.entity_id
_entity_poly.type
_entity_poly.pdbx_seq_one_letter_code
_entity_poly.pdbx_strand_id
1 'polypeptide(L)'
;MNYQPQHFTAPDGTEMVVLTAEDYKRLRDLAEDGEDIADALAIEARIRAGEGTMPGEVLDMILDKNLSPLAAWRRYRGLSQAALARAAGLSQAWVGR
;
A
#
# COMPACT_ATOMS: atom_id res chain seq x y z
N MET A 1 14.11 -32.11 13.01
CA MET A 1 14.58 -32.97 11.91
C MET A 1 15.94 -32.47 11.46
N ASN A 2 16.98 -33.32 11.46
CA ASN A 2 18.31 -32.98 10.91
C ASN A 2 18.28 -33.16 9.39
N TYR A 3 17.44 -32.39 8.69
CA TYR A 3 17.48 -32.32 7.24
C TYR A 3 18.62 -31.39 6.84
N GLN A 4 19.57 -31.93 6.07
CA GLN A 4 20.59 -31.14 5.39
C GLN A 4 20.30 -31.25 3.89
N PRO A 5 20.14 -30.12 3.18
CA PRO A 5 19.96 -30.12 1.74
C PRO A 5 21.09 -30.88 1.04
N GLN A 6 20.77 -31.59 -0.04
CA GLN A 6 21.81 -32.20 -0.88
C GLN A 6 22.41 -31.15 -1.81
N HIS A 7 23.73 -31.16 -1.99
CA HIS A 7 24.44 -30.32 -2.93
C HIS A 7 25.00 -31.15 -4.09
N PHE A 8 25.02 -30.59 -5.29
CA PHE A 8 25.74 -31.13 -6.44
C PHE A 8 26.20 -30.00 -7.37
N THR A 9 27.16 -30.27 -8.25
CA THR A 9 27.62 -29.31 -9.26
C THR A 9 27.09 -29.72 -10.62
N ALA A 10 26.43 -28.80 -11.33
CA ALA A 10 25.97 -28.99 -12.70
C ALA A 10 27.15 -29.04 -13.69
N PRO A 11 26.96 -29.54 -14.93
CA PRO A 11 28.06 -29.64 -15.91
C PRO A 11 28.72 -28.31 -16.28
N ASP A 12 28.02 -27.19 -16.10
CA ASP A 12 28.54 -25.83 -16.32
C ASP A 12 29.30 -25.25 -15.11
N GLY A 13 29.43 -26.01 -14.02
CA GLY A 13 30.09 -25.60 -12.78
C GLY A 13 29.17 -24.94 -11.75
N THR A 14 27.88 -24.78 -12.03
CA THR A 14 26.93 -24.17 -11.09
C THR A 14 26.67 -25.10 -9.89
N GLU A 15 26.80 -24.58 -8.67
CA GLU A 15 26.40 -25.30 -7.46
C GLU A 15 24.87 -25.31 -7.32
N MET A 16 24.31 -26.50 -7.15
CA MET A 16 22.88 -26.76 -7.06
C MET A 16 22.54 -27.35 -5.69
N VAL A 17 21.38 -26.98 -5.16
CA VAL A 17 20.86 -27.46 -3.88
C VAL A 17 19.48 -28.09 -4.08
N VAL A 18 19.28 -29.30 -3.53
CA VAL A 18 17.98 -29.98 -3.54
C VAL A 18 17.28 -29.76 -2.20
N LEU A 19 16.11 -29.14 -2.24
CA LEU A 19 15.28 -28.81 -1.09
C LEU A 19 14.04 -29.70 -1.03
N THR A 20 13.44 -29.81 0.17
CA THR A 20 12.07 -30.32 0.28
C THR A 20 11.10 -29.36 -0.42
N ALA A 21 9.97 -29.89 -0.89
CA ALA A 21 8.93 -29.05 -1.47
C ALA A 21 8.36 -28.04 -0.47
N GLU A 22 8.38 -28.36 0.83
CA GLU A 22 7.95 -27.47 1.90
C GLU A 22 8.92 -26.30 2.08
N ASP A 23 10.23 -26.57 2.17
CA ASP A 23 11.24 -25.53 2.31
C ASP A 23 11.29 -24.62 1.08
N TYR A 24 11.16 -25.20 -0.12
CA TYR A 24 11.09 -24.41 -1.35
C TYR A 24 9.90 -23.44 -1.34
N LYS A 25 8.69 -23.93 -0.99
CA LYS A 25 7.50 -23.07 -0.89
C LYS A 25 7.71 -21.97 0.15
N ARG A 26 8.21 -22.31 1.34
CA ARG A 26 8.51 -21.34 2.39
C ARG A 26 9.48 -20.26 1.91
N LEU A 27 10.57 -20.63 1.23
CA LEU A 27 11.55 -19.67 0.72
C LEU A 27 10.98 -18.80 -0.39
N ARG A 28 10.19 -19.37 -1.29
CA ARG A 28 9.48 -18.63 -2.34
C ARG A 28 8.52 -17.61 -1.73
N ASP A 29 7.69 -18.03 -0.76
CA ASP A 29 6.70 -17.16 -0.13
C ASP A 29 7.39 -16.02 0.64
N LEU A 30 8.50 -16.32 1.34
CA LEU A 30 9.32 -15.29 1.97
C LEU A 30 9.97 -14.31 0.98
N ALA A 31 10.31 -14.76 -0.22
CA ALA A 31 10.85 -13.90 -1.27
C ALA A 31 9.76 -12.98 -1.85
N GLU A 32 8.54 -13.50 -2.06
CA GLU A 32 7.36 -12.73 -2.47
C GLU A 32 7.02 -11.64 -1.43
N ASP A 33 6.90 -12.02 -0.16
CA ASP A 33 6.63 -11.09 0.94
C ASP A 33 7.75 -10.03 1.09
N GLY A 34 8.99 -10.38 0.74
CA GLY A 34 10.15 -9.51 0.86
C GLY A 34 10.05 -8.26 -0.03
N GLU A 35 9.47 -8.40 -1.22
CA GLU A 35 9.26 -7.28 -2.16
C GLU A 35 8.20 -6.31 -1.61
N ASP A 36 7.08 -6.84 -1.13
CA ASP A 36 6.01 -6.05 -0.51
C ASP A 36 6.50 -5.27 0.72
N ILE A 37 7.33 -5.91 1.57
CA ILE A 37 7.93 -5.24 2.73
C ILE A 37 8.87 -4.12 2.30
N ALA A 38 9.69 -4.35 1.27
CA ALA A 38 10.62 -3.33 0.78
C ALA A 38 9.87 -2.10 0.26
N ASP A 39 8.78 -2.31 -0.50
CA ASP A 39 7.93 -1.23 -1.01
C ASP A 39 7.22 -0.47 0.12
N ALA A 40 6.65 -1.18 1.10
CA ALA A 40 6.01 -0.57 2.27
C ALA A 40 6.99 0.30 3.07
N LEU A 41 8.22 -0.17 3.30
CA LEU A 41 9.26 0.59 3.99
C LEU A 41 9.69 1.83 3.21
N ALA A 42 9.77 1.75 1.88
CA ALA A 42 10.09 2.90 1.03
C ALA A 42 8.99 3.97 1.07
N ILE A 43 7.72 3.56 1.05
CA ILE A 43 6.57 4.47 1.23
C ILE A 43 6.61 5.11 2.61
N GLU A 44 6.83 4.33 3.67
CA GLU A 44 6.90 4.86 5.04
C GLU A 44 8.02 5.90 5.19
N ALA A 45 9.19 5.65 4.59
CA ALA A 45 10.29 6.60 4.58
C ALA A 45 9.92 7.93 3.91
N ARG A 46 9.20 7.89 2.78
CA ARG A 46 8.72 9.11 2.10
C ARG A 46 7.70 9.88 2.92
N ILE A 47 6.78 9.17 3.59
CA ILE A 47 5.80 9.77 4.51
C ILE A 47 6.53 10.46 5.67
N ARG A 48 7.51 9.79 6.28
CA ARG A 48 8.35 10.39 7.34
C ARG A 48 9.17 11.59 6.84
N ALA A 49 9.54 11.61 5.57
CA ALA A 49 10.20 12.74 4.91
C ALA A 49 9.25 13.89 4.54
N GLY A 50 7.95 13.77 4.83
CA GLY A 50 6.96 14.84 4.63
C GLY A 50 6.12 14.70 3.36
N GLU A 51 6.09 13.53 2.72
CA GLU A 51 5.13 13.27 1.66
C GLU A 51 3.68 13.44 2.16
N GLY A 52 2.86 14.16 1.38
CA GLY A 52 1.46 14.39 1.71
C GLY A 52 0.66 13.09 1.67
N THR A 53 -0.11 12.84 2.73
CA THR A 53 -0.96 11.66 2.85
C THR A 53 -2.44 12.04 2.93
N MET A 54 -3.30 11.03 2.75
CA MET A 54 -4.75 11.15 2.86
C MET A 54 -5.27 10.04 3.78
N PRO A 55 -6.25 10.32 4.67
CA PRO A 55 -6.88 9.30 5.49
C PRO A 55 -7.55 8.22 4.62
N GLY A 56 -7.48 6.96 5.07
CA GLY A 56 -8.10 5.83 4.37
C GLY A 56 -9.60 6.03 4.17
N GLU A 57 -10.29 6.61 5.15
CA GLU A 57 -11.74 6.85 5.06
C GLU A 57 -12.11 7.85 3.96
N VAL A 58 -11.21 8.78 3.62
CA VAL A 58 -11.39 9.68 2.47
C VAL A 58 -11.25 8.91 1.17
N LEU A 59 -10.25 8.02 1.08
CA LEU A 59 -10.06 7.15 -0.08
C LEU A 59 -11.27 6.22 -0.30
N ASP A 60 -11.74 5.55 0.75
CA ASP A 60 -12.91 4.65 0.70
C ASP A 60 -14.17 5.40 0.26
N MET A 61 -14.34 6.63 0.74
CA MET A 61 -15.45 7.48 0.28
C MET A 61 -15.38 7.81 -1.22
N ILE A 62 -14.17 7.96 -1.76
CA ILE A 62 -13.98 8.22 -3.19
C ILE A 62 -14.22 6.95 -3.99
N LEU A 63 -13.57 5.84 -3.62
CA LEU A 63 -13.59 4.59 -4.39
C LEU A 63 -14.91 3.84 -4.23
N ASP A 64 -15.34 3.59 -2.99
CA ASP A 64 -16.47 2.70 -2.72
C ASP A 64 -17.81 3.42 -2.81
N LYS A 65 -17.84 4.70 -2.43
CA LYS A 65 -19.07 5.52 -2.41
C LYS A 65 -19.18 6.45 -3.60
N ASN A 66 -18.22 6.40 -4.52
CA ASN A 66 -18.15 7.23 -5.72
C ASN A 66 -18.36 8.73 -5.42
N LEU A 67 -17.85 9.19 -4.26
CA LEU A 67 -17.89 10.61 -3.93
C LEU A 67 -16.74 11.31 -4.64
N SER A 68 -16.96 12.57 -4.99
CA SER A 68 -15.86 13.40 -5.43
C SER A 68 -14.86 13.65 -4.29
N PRO A 69 -13.59 13.94 -4.62
CA PRO A 69 -12.57 14.24 -3.61
C PRO A 69 -13.00 15.36 -2.64
N LEU A 70 -13.60 16.43 -3.16
CA LEU A 70 -14.05 17.55 -2.33
C LEU A 70 -15.17 17.14 -1.38
N ALA A 71 -16.14 16.35 -1.86
CA ALA A 71 -17.23 15.85 -1.02
C ALA A 71 -16.71 14.88 0.06
N ALA A 72 -15.76 14.00 -0.28
CA ALA A 72 -15.13 13.07 0.66
C ALA A 72 -14.38 13.82 1.78
N TRP A 73 -13.48 14.75 1.41
CA TRP A 73 -12.75 15.59 2.38
C TRP A 73 -13.68 16.40 3.27
N ARG A 74 -14.71 17.02 2.67
CA ARG A 74 -15.68 17.81 3.41
C ARG A 74 -16.43 16.97 4.46
N ARG A 75 -16.87 15.77 4.08
CA ARG A 75 -17.55 14.83 4.98
C ARG A 75 -16.62 14.34 6.09
N TYR A 76 -15.38 13.98 5.75
CA TYR A 76 -14.36 13.58 6.73
C TYR A 76 -14.11 14.66 7.78
N ARG A 77 -14.09 15.94 7.37
CA ARG A 77 -13.93 17.10 8.26
C ARG A 77 -15.22 17.54 8.96
N GLY A 78 -16.33 16.82 8.80
CA GLY A 78 -17.61 17.15 9.43
C GLY A 78 -18.28 18.43 8.91
N LEU A 79 -17.90 18.89 7.72
CA LEU A 79 -18.41 20.15 7.16
C LEU A 79 -19.64 19.91 6.27
N SER A 80 -20.63 20.80 6.35
CA SER A 80 -21.67 20.90 5.33
C SER A 80 -21.13 21.65 4.11
N GLN A 81 -21.78 21.49 2.95
CA GLN A 81 -21.41 22.25 1.74
C GLN A 81 -21.52 23.76 1.98
N ALA A 82 -22.52 24.20 2.77
CA ALA A 82 -22.68 25.60 3.16
C ALA A 82 -21.57 26.08 4.09
N ALA A 83 -21.16 25.25 5.05
CA ALA A 83 -20.07 25.58 5.96
C ALA A 83 -18.75 25.76 5.21
N LEU A 84 -18.43 24.84 4.29
CA LEU A 84 -17.24 24.93 3.46
C LEU A 84 -17.27 26.15 2.53
N ALA A 85 -18.39 26.41 1.87
CA ALA A 85 -18.56 27.58 1.00
C ALA A 85 -18.28 28.89 1.74
N ARG A 86 -18.87 29.05 2.93
CA ARG A 86 -18.65 30.23 3.78
C ARG A 86 -17.19 30.36 4.22
N ALA A 87 -16.57 29.26 4.65
CA ALA A 87 -15.16 29.28 5.07
C ALA A 87 -14.20 29.63 3.93
N ALA A 88 -14.53 29.23 2.69
CA ALA A 88 -13.72 29.49 1.50
C ALA A 88 -14.04 30.84 0.81
N GLY A 89 -15.06 31.57 1.24
CA GLY A 89 -15.53 32.77 0.54
C GLY A 89 -16.13 32.51 -0.84
N LEU A 90 -16.66 31.30 -1.07
CA LEU A 90 -17.23 30.85 -2.35
C LEU A 90 -18.75 30.69 -2.26
N SER A 91 -19.43 30.65 -3.40
CA SER A 91 -20.84 30.23 -3.45
C SER A 91 -20.95 28.70 -3.29
N GLN A 92 -22.06 28.21 -2.74
CA GLN A 92 -22.25 26.77 -2.53
C GLN A 92 -22.14 25.94 -3.83
N ALA A 93 -22.53 26.51 -4.98
CA ALA A 93 -22.48 25.84 -6.27
C ALA A 93 -21.04 25.43 -6.67
N TRP A 94 -20.02 26.12 -6.18
CA TRP A 94 -18.61 25.84 -6.46
C TRP A 94 -18.00 24.73 -5.61
N VAL A 95 -18.62 24.38 -4.48
CA VAL A 95 -18.07 23.39 -3.51
C VAL A 95 -18.93 22.12 -3.36
N GLY A 96 -19.82 21.87 -4.32
CA GLY A 96 -20.75 20.73 -4.33
C GLY A 96 -20.35 19.57 -5.22
N ARG A 97 -19.34 19.78 -6.06
CA ARG A 97 -18.88 18.81 -7.05
C ARG A 97 -17.55 18.25 -6.66
#